data_AF-A0A640W5E9-F1
#
_entry.id   AF-A0A640W5E9-F1
#
_cell.length_a   1.000
_cell.length_b   1.000
_cell.length_c   1.000
_cell.angle_alpha   90.00
_cell.angle_beta   90.00
_cell.angle_gamma   90.00
#
_symmetry.space_group_name_H-M   'P 1'
#
loop_
_entity.id
_entity.type
_entity.pdbx_description
1 polymer ?
#
loop_
_entity_poly.entity_id
_entity_poly.type
_entity_poly.pdbx_seq_one_letter_code
_entity_poly.pdbx_strand_id
1 'polypeptide(L)' 'MSIYERELREILSGNKDVIERVTKSCSEEEKQKYFKIMKKPFIVVRAAGSLGIA' A
#
# COMPACT_ATOMS: atom_id res chain seq x y z
N MET A 1 15.27 3.89 3.90
CA MET A 1 13.96 3.63 3.25
C MET A 1 12.91 4.02 4.26
N SER A 2 12.11 5.02 3.95
CA SER A 2 11.20 5.62 4.93
C SER A 2 10.12 4.61 5.33
N ILE A 3 9.65 4.65 6.60
CA ILE A 3 8.61 3.76 7.12
C ILE A 3 7.34 3.87 6.26
N TYR A 4 7.00 5.09 5.85
CA TYR A 4 5.89 5.38 4.96
C TYR A 4 5.98 4.69 3.59
N GLU A 5 7.17 4.59 2.98
CA GLU A 5 7.32 3.91 1.69
C GLU A 5 7.07 2.40 1.82
N ARG A 6 7.49 1.81 2.95
CA ARG A 6 7.22 0.39 3.23
C ARG A 6 5.73 0.17 3.42
N GLU A 7 5.06 0.98 4.24
CA GLU A 7 3.61 0.90 4.43
C GLU A 7 2.85 1.06 3.12
N LEU A 8 3.18 2.08 2.32
CA LEU A 8 2.55 2.30 1.03
C LEU A 8 2.73 1.12 0.08
N ARG A 9 3.93 0.51 0.07
CA ARG A 9 4.19 -0.68 -0.73
C ARG A 9 3.34 -1.87 -0.30
N GLU A 10 3.19 -2.10 1.00
CA GLU A 10 2.37 -3.20 1.52
C GLU A 10 0.88 -3.00 1.18
N ILE A 11 0.38 -1.76 1.29
CA ILE A 11 -1.00 -1.39 0.91
C ILE A 11 -1.24 -1.69 -0.57
N LEU A 12 -0.38 -1.19 -1.45
CA LEU A 12 -0.53 -1.33 -2.89
C LEU A 12 -0.30 -2.77 -3.39
N SER A 13 0.54 -3.53 -2.68
CA SER A 13 0.74 -4.97 -2.91
C SER A 13 -0.46 -5.81 -2.46
N GLY A 14 -1.45 -5.22 -1.79
CA GLY A 14 -2.66 -5.91 -1.36
C GLY A 14 -2.51 -6.71 -0.06
N ASN A 15 -1.59 -6.33 0.83
CA ASN A 15 -1.42 -7.02 2.10
C ASN A 15 -2.65 -6.80 3.01
N LYS A 16 -3.36 -7.90 3.31
CA LYS A 16 -4.62 -7.86 4.07
C LYS A 16 -4.43 -7.31 5.49
N ASP A 17 -3.35 -7.67 6.18
CA ASP A 17 -3.10 -7.21 7.56
C ASP A 17 -2.93 -5.69 7.62
N VAL A 18 -2.16 -5.17 6.67
CA VAL A 18 -1.92 -3.73 6.53
C VAL A 18 -3.22 -3.02 6.14
N ILE A 19 -3.93 -3.51 5.11
CA ILE A 19 -5.21 -2.91 4.68
C ILE A 19 -6.22 -2.88 5.82
N GLU A 20 -6.40 -3.97 6.59
CA GLU A 20 -7.30 -4.00 7.75
C GLU A 20 -6.88 -3.00 8.82
N ARG A 21 -5.58 -2.84 9.06
CA ARG A 21 -5.06 -1.85 10.01
C ARG A 21 -5.32 -0.42 9.56
N VAL A 22 -5.06 -0.09 8.30
CA VAL A 22 -5.22 1.27 7.77
C VAL A 22 -6.70 1.63 7.65
N THR A 23 -7.52 0.68 7.23
CA THR A 23 -8.96 0.89 7.07
C THR A 23 -9.76 0.73 8.36
N LYS A 24 -9.13 0.36 9.49
CA LYS A 24 -9.78 0.28 10.80
C LYS A 24 -10.42 1.59 11.23
N SER A 25 -9.79 2.72 10.88
CA SER A 25 -10.25 4.07 11.23
C SER A 25 -11.04 4.75 10.10
N CYS A 26 -11.24 4.05 8.97
CA CYS A 26 -11.91 4.60 7.80
C CYS A 26 -13.39 4.16 7.73
N SER A 27 -14.20 4.93 7.01
CA SER A 27 -15.61 4.60 6.73
C SER A 27 -15.76 3.33 5.90
N GLU A 28 -16.93 2.69 5.94
CA GLU A 28 -17.23 1.48 5.17
C GLU A 28 -16.99 1.65 3.66
N GLU A 29 -17.27 2.82 3.09
CA GLU A 29 -17.01 3.12 1.68
C GLU A 29 -15.51 3.07 1.35
N GLU A 30 -14.66 3.62 2.22
CA GLU A 30 -13.21 3.61 2.06
C GLU A 30 -12.70 2.17 2.17
N LYS A 31 -13.17 1.40 3.18
CA LYS A 31 -12.88 -0.04 3.29
C LYS A 31 -13.15 -0.77 1.98
N GLN A 32 -14.34 -0.59 1.41
CA GLN A 32 -14.71 -1.27 0.16
C GLN A 32 -13.79 -0.89 -1.00
N LYS A 33 -13.35 0.37 -1.10
CA LYS A 33 -12.37 0.79 -2.12
C LYS A 33 -11.02 0.12 -1.91
N TYR A 34 -10.50 0.10 -0.69
CA TYR A 34 -9.23 -0.56 -0.36
C TYR A 34 -9.28 -2.07 -0.61
N PHE A 35 -10.39 -2.74 -0.31
CA PHE A 35 -10.56 -4.16 -0.61
C PHE A 35 -10.52 -4.49 -2.10
N LYS A 36 -10.79 -3.52 -3.01
CA LYS A 36 -10.60 -3.73 -4.46
C LYS A 36 -9.12 -3.91 -4.82
N ILE A 37 -8.20 -3.29 -4.09
CA ILE A 37 -6.75 -3.44 -4.27
C ILE A 37 -6.33 -4.89 -3.99
N MET A 38 -6.98 -5.55 -3.02
CA MET A 38 -6.73 -6.98 -2.75
C MET A 38 -7.16 -7.89 -3.92
N LYS A 39 -8.18 -7.49 -4.68
CA LYS A 39 -8.64 -8.24 -5.87
C LYS A 39 -7.73 -8.04 -7.10
N LYS A 40 -7.13 -6.87 -7.24
CA LYS A 40 -6.16 -6.53 -8.30
C LYS A 40 -5.02 -5.73 -7.68
N PRO A 41 -4.02 -6.41 -7.09
CA PRO A 41 -2.89 -5.74 -6.48
C PRO A 41 -2.08 -5.01 -7.55
N PHE A 42 -1.51 -3.87 -7.18
CA PHE A 42 -0.61 -3.13 -8.06
C PHE A 42 0.79 -3.71 -7.96
N ILE A 43 1.50 -3.78 -9.08
CA ILE A 43 2.95 -4.02 -9.06
C ILE A 43 3.62 -2.76 -8.51
N VAL A 44 4.17 -2.88 -7.30
CA VAL A 44 4.92 -1.80 -6.65
C VAL A 44 6.40 -2.09 -6.81
N VAL A 45 6.99 -1.49 -7.83
CA VAL A 45 8.45 -1.54 -8.05
C VAL A 45 9.08 -0.21 -7.68
N ARG A 46 10.21 -0.28 -7.00
CA ARG A 46 11.06 0.89 -6.78
C ARG A 46 11.73 1.23 -8.11
N ALA A 47 11.54 2.45 -8.60
CA ALA A 47 12.23 2.91 -9.80
C ALA A 47 13.76 2.85 -9.60
N ALA A 48 14.46 2.27 -10.57
CA ALA A 48 15.91 2.28 -10.64
C ALA A 48 16.38 3.74 -10.73
N GLY A 49 17.09 4.22 -9.70
CA GLY A 49 17.55 5.63 -9.59
C GLY A 49 17.11 6.34 -8.32
N SER A 50 16.09 5.86 -7.60
CA SER A 50 15.64 6.45 -6.33
C SER A 50 16.58 6.21 -5.13
N LEU A 51 17.78 5.66 -5.36
CA LEU A 51 18.79 5.40 -4.33
C LEU A 51 19.70 6.59 -4.05
N GLY A 52 19.61 7.68 -4.82
CA GLY A 52 20.43 8.87 -4.58
C GLY A 52 21.91 8.53 -4.69
N ILE A 53 22.35 8.12 -5.88
CA ILE A 53 23.76 8.28 -6.27
C ILE A 53 23.90 9.69 -6.85
N ALA A 54 24.17 10.65 -5.98
CA ALA A 54 24.78 11.93 -6.29
C ALA A 54 25.68 12.31 -5.12
#